data_AF-A0A2V8HEC9-F1
#
_entry.id   AF-A0A2V8HEC9-F1
#
_cell.length_a   1.000
_cell.length_b   1.000
_cell.length_c   1.000
_cell.angle_alpha   90.00
_cell.angle_beta   90.00
_cell.angle_gamma   90.00
#
_symmetry.space_group_name_H-M   'P 1'
#
loop_
_entity.id
_entity.type
_entity.pdbx_description
1 polymer ?
#
loop_
_entity_poly.entity_id
_entity_poly.type
_entity_poly.pdbx_seq_one_letter_code
_entity_poly.pdbx_strand_id
1 'polypeptide(L)'
;MAKRCFVRLVVPVLLVAFAVAAGASAGDAQKGRYKIQGNNCVWDANDSGPNQCTPVTAGRFKKSGGACVWVANEQGADQCTPAKGRFKRDGNRCVWDANDSGANQCNPRQPR
;
A
#
# COMPACT_ATOMS: atom_id res chain seq x y z
N MET A 1 50.83 29.08 64.34
CA MET A 1 49.64 28.35 63.81
C MET A 1 49.26 28.99 62.48
N ALA A 2 49.64 28.35 61.36
CA ALA A 2 49.52 28.92 60.02
C ALA A 2 48.27 28.37 59.30
N LYS A 3 47.41 29.29 58.85
CA LYS A 3 46.27 29.06 57.95
C LYS A 3 46.80 28.93 56.52
N ARG A 4 46.36 27.92 55.76
CA ARG A 4 46.30 28.01 54.28
C ARG A 4 45.06 27.31 53.74
N CYS A 5 44.21 28.15 53.14
CA CYS A 5 43.00 27.81 52.40
C CYS A 5 43.31 26.83 51.27
N PHE A 6 42.49 25.78 51.16
CA PHE A 6 42.40 24.98 49.94
C PHE A 6 41.73 25.82 48.85
N VAL A 7 42.53 26.28 47.89
CA VAL A 7 42.07 26.97 46.70
C VAL A 7 41.40 25.95 45.77
N ARG A 8 40.18 26.30 45.38
CA ARG A 8 39.31 25.64 44.40
C ARG A 8 40.05 25.39 43.08
N LEU A 9 40.00 24.15 42.59
CA LEU A 9 40.28 23.87 41.18
C LEU A 9 39.02 23.26 40.55
N VAL A 10 38.18 24.17 40.05
CA VAL A 10 37.02 23.85 39.22
C VAL A 10 37.59 23.45 37.86
N VAL A 11 37.49 22.17 37.51
CA VAL A 11 37.80 21.67 36.17
C VAL A 11 36.51 21.74 35.37
N PRO A 12 36.36 22.65 34.38
CA PRO A 12 35.23 22.58 33.48
C PRO A 12 35.46 21.42 32.50
N VAL A 13 34.77 20.31 32.74
CA VAL A 13 34.65 19.21 31.77
C VAL A 13 33.85 19.74 30.59
N LEU A 14 34.56 19.97 29.49
CA LEU A 14 34.03 20.36 28.19
C LEU A 14 33.10 19.24 27.67
N LEU A 15 31.80 19.37 27.91
CA LEU A 15 30.78 18.49 27.32
C LEU A 15 30.65 18.83 25.83
N VAL A 16 31.30 18.03 24.99
CA VAL A 16 31.15 18.05 23.54
C VAL A 16 29.73 17.55 23.21
N ALA A 17 28.85 18.46 22.81
CA ALA A 17 27.52 18.12 22.32
C ALA A 17 27.64 17.52 20.90
N PHE A 18 27.66 16.19 20.79
CA PHE A 18 27.40 15.51 19.53
C PHE A 18 25.88 15.47 19.29
N ALA A 19 25.37 16.46 18.56
CA ALA A 19 24.05 16.37 17.97
C ALA A 19 24.10 15.34 16.84
N VAL A 20 23.77 14.08 17.15
CA VAL A 20 23.46 13.08 16.13
C VAL A 20 22.13 13.49 15.51
N ALA A 21 22.19 14.19 14.39
CA ALA A 21 21.06 14.34 13.50
C ALA A 21 20.71 12.94 12.99
N ALA A 22 19.78 12.27 13.68
CA ALA A 22 19.08 11.12 13.14
C ALA A 22 18.29 11.65 11.93
N GLY A 23 18.94 11.58 10.75
CA GLY A 23 18.24 11.70 9.49
C GLY A 23 17.18 10.61 9.50
N ALA A 24 15.93 11.01 9.75
CA ALA A 24 14.80 10.21 9.36
C ALA A 24 14.97 9.99 7.86
N SER A 25 15.44 8.80 7.48
CA SER A 25 15.35 8.32 6.12
C SER A 25 13.87 8.31 5.80
N ALA A 26 13.41 9.41 5.21
CA ALA A 26 12.21 9.44 4.41
C ALA A 26 12.47 8.37 3.35
N GLY A 27 11.95 7.16 3.60
CA GLY A 27 11.86 6.15 2.57
C GLY A 27 11.27 6.84 1.35
N ASP A 28 11.94 6.71 0.21
CA ASP A 28 11.58 7.35 -1.05
C ASP A 28 10.06 7.38 -1.18
N ALA A 29 9.46 8.53 -0.84
CA ALA A 29 8.03 8.71 -0.97
C ALA A 29 7.83 8.70 -2.48
N GLN A 30 7.44 7.54 -3.01
CA GLN A 30 7.28 7.30 -4.44
C GLN A 30 6.53 8.51 -4.99
N LYS A 31 7.23 9.36 -5.76
CA LYS A 31 6.70 10.64 -6.19
C LYS A 31 5.50 10.34 -7.08
N GLY A 32 4.31 10.71 -6.61
CA GLY A 32 3.05 10.52 -7.30
C GLY A 32 1.94 9.92 -6.45
N ARG A 33 0.72 9.94 -6.99
CA ARG A 33 -0.48 9.39 -6.33
C ARG A 33 -1.51 8.93 -7.35
N TYR A 34 -2.39 8.02 -6.95
CA TYR A 34 -3.55 7.62 -7.73
C TYR A 34 -4.67 8.68 -7.64
N LYS A 35 -5.14 9.12 -8.80
CA LYS A 35 -6.18 10.16 -8.95
C LYS A 35 -7.38 9.62 -9.71
N ILE A 36 -8.54 10.18 -9.41
CA ILE A 36 -9.75 9.93 -10.18
C ILE A 36 -9.69 10.79 -11.45
N GLN A 37 -9.67 10.16 -12.62
CA GLN A 37 -9.82 10.82 -13.91
C GLN A 37 -11.01 10.22 -14.66
N GLY A 38 -12.12 10.96 -14.66
CA GLY A 38 -13.41 10.43 -15.12
C GLY A 38 -13.81 9.21 -14.28
N ASN A 39 -13.98 8.06 -14.94
CA ASN A 39 -14.29 6.77 -14.29
C ASN A 39 -13.05 5.93 -13.95
N ASN A 40 -11.85 6.42 -14.24
CA ASN A 40 -10.61 5.67 -14.07
C ASN A 40 -9.81 6.15 -12.86
N CYS A 41 -9.09 5.21 -12.24
CA CYS A 41 -8.13 5.51 -11.19
C CYS A 41 -6.71 5.42 -11.77
N VAL A 42 -6.06 6.56 -12.00
CA VAL A 42 -4.82 6.69 -12.80
C VAL A 42 -3.68 7.18 -11.92
N TRP A 43 -2.47 6.65 -12.12
CA TRP A 43 -1.26 7.12 -11.45
C TRP A 43 -0.79 8.45 -12.03
N ASP A 44 -0.56 9.45 -11.18
CA ASP A 44 0.03 10.73 -11.55
C ASP A 44 1.36 10.91 -10.79
N ALA A 45 2.47 10.73 -11.51
CA ALA A 45 3.83 10.77 -10.96
C ALA A 45 4.26 12.18 -10.47
N ASN A 46 3.54 13.23 -10.86
CA ASN A 46 3.91 14.60 -10.53
C ASN A 46 3.07 15.20 -9.39
N ASP A 47 2.09 14.45 -8.89
CA ASP A 47 1.12 15.00 -7.95
C ASP A 47 1.39 14.58 -6.51
N SER A 48 1.52 15.57 -5.61
CA SER A 48 1.93 15.42 -4.22
C SER A 48 0.75 15.52 -3.27
N GLY A 49 0.30 14.38 -2.73
CA GLY A 49 -0.84 14.32 -1.80
C GLY A 49 -1.42 12.91 -1.66
N PRO A 50 -2.52 12.73 -0.91
CA PRO A 50 -3.10 11.41 -0.66
C PRO A 50 -3.72 10.81 -1.93
N ASN A 51 -3.71 9.47 -2.03
CA ASN A 51 -4.44 8.75 -3.07
C ASN A 51 -5.93 9.07 -2.99
N GLN A 52 -6.53 9.41 -4.13
CA GLN A 52 -7.96 9.72 -4.25
C GLN A 52 -8.79 8.46 -4.56
N CYS A 53 -8.14 7.40 -5.04
CA CYS A 53 -8.76 6.14 -5.39
C CYS A 53 -7.75 4.99 -5.28
N THR A 54 -8.26 3.76 -5.27
CA THR A 54 -7.44 2.55 -5.43
C THR A 54 -7.59 2.07 -6.87
N PRO A 55 -6.50 1.90 -7.64
CA PRO A 55 -6.56 1.33 -8.98
C PRO A 55 -7.20 -0.06 -8.92
N VAL A 56 -8.13 -0.30 -9.82
CA VAL A 56 -8.85 -1.57 -9.90
C VAL A 56 -8.30 -2.32 -11.10
N THR A 57 -7.78 -3.53 -10.90
CA THR A 57 -7.38 -4.36 -12.04
C THR A 57 -8.63 -4.71 -12.83
N ALA A 58 -8.58 -4.53 -14.16
CA ALA A 58 -9.71 -4.75 -15.03
C ALA A 58 -10.18 -6.22 -14.98
N GLY A 59 -11.48 -6.42 -15.04
CA GLY A 59 -12.14 -7.72 -15.02
C GLY A 59 -13.57 -7.59 -14.52
N ARG A 60 -14.46 -8.49 -14.96
CA ARG A 60 -15.85 -8.51 -14.50
C ARG A 60 -16.49 -9.88 -14.68
N PHE A 61 -17.57 -10.11 -13.96
CA PHE A 61 -18.44 -11.26 -14.17
C PHE A 61 -19.34 -11.05 -15.37
N LYS A 62 -19.36 -12.03 -16.27
CA LYS A 62 -20.12 -12.02 -17.51
C LYS A 62 -21.08 -13.21 -17.55
N LYS A 63 -22.28 -12.99 -18.07
CA LYS A 63 -23.19 -14.09 -18.39
C LYS A 63 -22.67 -14.79 -19.64
N SER A 64 -22.43 -16.09 -19.54
CA SER A 64 -22.03 -16.94 -20.66
C SER A 64 -22.91 -18.18 -20.63
N GLY A 65 -23.91 -18.23 -21.52
CA GLY A 65 -24.98 -19.22 -21.43
C GLY A 65 -25.69 -19.16 -20.07
N GLY A 66 -25.81 -20.31 -19.41
CA GLY A 66 -26.38 -20.42 -18.05
C GLY A 66 -25.40 -20.14 -16.91
N ALA A 67 -24.15 -19.78 -17.19
CA ALA A 67 -23.12 -19.55 -16.18
C ALA A 67 -22.77 -18.07 -16.00
N CYS A 68 -22.32 -17.73 -14.80
CA CYS A 68 -21.71 -16.44 -14.49
C CYS A 68 -20.20 -16.63 -14.32
N VAL A 69 -19.42 -16.15 -15.29
CA VAL A 69 -17.98 -16.44 -15.39
C VAL A 69 -17.17 -15.17 -15.18
N TRP A 70 -16.07 -15.28 -14.43
CA TRP A 70 -15.10 -14.19 -14.33
C TRP A 70 -14.32 -14.05 -15.63
N VAL A 71 -14.27 -12.85 -16.19
CA VAL A 71 -13.42 -12.51 -17.33
C VAL A 71 -12.42 -11.45 -16.90
N ALA A 72 -11.15 -11.82 -16.85
CA ALA A 72 -10.07 -10.89 -16.53
C ALA A 72 -9.92 -9.84 -17.64
N ASN A 73 -9.48 -8.64 -17.28
CA ASN A 73 -9.21 -7.52 -18.16
C ASN A 73 -10.40 -6.94 -18.96
N GLU A 74 -11.63 -7.44 -18.75
CA GLU A 74 -12.82 -6.79 -19.30
C GLU A 74 -13.24 -5.58 -18.45
N GLN A 75 -13.59 -4.48 -19.13
CA GLN A 75 -14.12 -3.27 -18.50
C GLN A 75 -15.64 -3.32 -18.42
N GLY A 76 -16.20 -2.50 -17.54
CA GLY A 76 -17.64 -2.37 -17.31
C GLY A 76 -18.12 -3.08 -16.05
N ALA A 77 -19.41 -2.92 -15.76
CA ALA A 77 -20.05 -3.52 -14.59
C ALA A 77 -20.24 -5.03 -14.73
N ASP A 78 -20.30 -5.72 -13.59
CA ASP A 78 -20.67 -7.13 -13.53
C ASP A 78 -22.07 -7.33 -14.12
N GLN A 79 -22.21 -8.27 -15.05
CA GLN A 79 -23.50 -8.59 -15.69
C GLN A 79 -24.31 -9.62 -14.90
N CYS A 80 -23.68 -10.27 -13.93
CA CYS A 80 -24.26 -11.30 -13.08
C CYS A 80 -23.46 -11.45 -11.80
N THR A 81 -24.09 -12.09 -10.82
CA THR A 81 -23.45 -12.56 -9.59
C THR A 81 -23.39 -14.09 -9.65
N PRO A 82 -22.22 -14.72 -9.48
CA PRO A 82 -22.12 -16.16 -9.46
C PRO A 82 -22.80 -16.72 -8.19
N ALA A 83 -23.57 -17.80 -8.33
CA ALA A 83 -24.25 -18.45 -7.20
C ALA A 83 -23.30 -19.22 -6.28
N LYS A 84 -22.14 -19.65 -6.81
CA LYS A 84 -21.09 -20.38 -6.11
C LYS A 84 -19.73 -20.08 -6.74
N GLY A 85 -18.67 -20.52 -6.10
CA GLY A 85 -17.30 -20.32 -6.54
C GLY A 85 -16.54 -19.34 -5.66
N ARG A 86 -15.23 -19.25 -5.89
CA ARG A 86 -14.32 -18.47 -5.07
C ARG A 86 -13.07 -18.06 -5.82
N PHE A 87 -12.54 -16.89 -5.50
CA PHE A 87 -11.22 -16.47 -5.94
C PHE A 87 -10.11 -17.13 -5.10
N LYS A 88 -9.18 -17.79 -5.79
CA LYS A 88 -8.05 -18.52 -5.22
C LYS A 88 -6.74 -17.86 -5.60
N ARG A 89 -5.75 -17.97 -4.72
CA ARG A 89 -4.37 -17.68 -5.10
C ARG A 89 -3.78 -18.86 -5.85
N ASP A 90 -3.26 -18.58 -7.03
CA ASP A 90 -2.48 -19.51 -7.84
C ASP A 90 -1.13 -18.85 -8.18
N GLY A 91 -0.13 -19.15 -7.34
CA GLY A 91 1.11 -18.36 -7.30
C GLY A 91 0.79 -16.89 -7.05
N ASN A 92 1.30 -16.00 -7.92
CA ASN A 92 0.99 -14.59 -7.81
C ASN A 92 -0.43 -14.25 -8.31
N ARG A 93 -1.13 -15.16 -9.01
CA ARG A 93 -2.40 -14.86 -9.71
C ARG A 93 -3.59 -14.99 -8.77
N CYS A 94 -4.63 -14.19 -9.02
CA CYS A 94 -5.92 -14.35 -8.39
C CYS A 94 -6.91 -14.90 -9.43
N VAL A 95 -7.28 -16.17 -9.30
CA VAL A 95 -8.05 -16.91 -10.30
C VAL A 95 -9.42 -17.30 -9.76
N TRP A 96 -10.45 -17.23 -10.60
CA TRP A 96 -11.79 -17.68 -10.23
C TRP A 96 -11.92 -19.19 -10.39
N ASP A 97 -12.43 -19.87 -9.36
CA ASP A 97 -12.80 -21.28 -9.41
C ASP A 97 -14.30 -21.41 -9.10
N ALA A 98 -15.09 -21.74 -10.13
CA ALA A 98 -16.54 -21.85 -10.03
C ALA A 98 -17.01 -23.06 -9.21
N ASN A 99 -16.13 -24.03 -8.93
CA ASN A 99 -16.46 -25.24 -8.20
C ASN A 99 -15.92 -25.26 -6.77
N ASP A 100 -15.12 -24.26 -6.38
CA ASP A 100 -14.66 -24.11 -5.01
C ASP A 100 -15.71 -23.42 -4.13
N SER A 101 -15.52 -23.50 -2.81
CA SER A 101 -16.41 -22.95 -1.80
C SER A 101 -15.64 -22.30 -0.66
N GLY A 102 -16.31 -21.44 0.11
CA GLY A 102 -15.71 -20.68 1.22
C GLY A 102 -15.27 -19.27 0.83
N ALA A 103 -14.51 -18.60 1.72
CA ALA A 103 -14.15 -17.19 1.56
C ALA A 103 -13.02 -16.94 0.56
N ASN A 104 -13.15 -15.92 -0.29
CA ASN A 104 -12.13 -15.52 -1.27
C ASN A 104 -10.75 -15.35 -0.63
N GLN A 105 -9.74 -15.95 -1.24
CA GLN A 105 -8.35 -15.93 -0.76
C GLN A 105 -7.57 -14.72 -1.29
N CYS A 106 -8.11 -14.06 -2.31
CA CYS A 106 -7.57 -12.88 -2.96
C CYS A 106 -8.69 -12.08 -3.60
N ASN A 107 -8.38 -10.84 -3.96
CA ASN A 107 -9.26 -9.97 -4.72
C ASN A 107 -8.65 -9.76 -6.12
N PRO A 108 -9.30 -10.23 -7.21
CA PRO A 108 -8.77 -10.10 -8.56
C PRO A 108 -8.80 -8.67 -9.08
N ARG A 109 -9.52 -7.78 -8.38
CA ARG A 109 -9.64 -6.36 -8.68
C ARG A 109 -8.57 -5.53 -7.99
N GLN A 110 -7.74 -6.12 -7.13
CA GLN A 110 -6.62 -5.42 -6.52
C GLN A 110 -5.38 -5.47 -7.43
N PRO A 111 -4.63 -4.35 -7.53
CA PRO A 111 -3.31 -4.34 -8.17
C PRO A 111 -2.42 -5.37 -7.49
N ARG A 112 -1.62 -6.05 -8.30
CA ARG A 112 -0.69 -7.10 -7.87
C ARG A 112 0.68 -6.51 -7.55
#